data_AF-A0A3E0WX55-F1
#
_entry.id   AF-A0A3E0WX55-F1
#
_cell.length_a   1.000
_cell.length_b   1.000
_cell.length_c   1.000
_cell.angle_alpha   90.00
_cell.angle_beta   90.00
_cell.angle_gamma   90.00
#
_symmetry.space_group_name_H-M   'P 1'
#
loop_
_entity.id
_entity.type
_entity.pdbx_description
1 polymer ?
#
loop_
_entity_poly.entity_id
_entity_poly.type
_entity_poly.pdbx_seq_one_letter_code
_entity_poly.pdbx_strand_id
1 'polypeptide(L)'
;MVSINVILEEFLNEQGQRLKLKTFRDYESVVSLFKIYLNDYAHNYLGEADLECWEKEIEEDMESFTRIFGAKQLSSGVFCEFLDYFIIRKVMSGEDFIKKAVRVMKKLVKWLYDNQYIHQAVYAEMKEYFSEASNLPTVEKVSDLIYEETKKSPRVMYEEEEEGYFYIDHIESGKLWLQPLFGGDKVIGPLSVPKKITDLCEEGWQLSGVVGRSQGKWYFIESGNVYR
;
A
#
# COMPACT_ATOMS: atom_id res chain seq x y z
N MET A 1 13.61 -8.67 -26.08
CA MET A 1 13.11 -8.01 -24.86
C MET A 1 13.27 -9.01 -23.72
N VAL A 2 13.90 -8.63 -22.61
CA VAL A 2 14.01 -9.51 -21.44
C VAL A 2 12.70 -9.40 -20.65
N SER A 3 12.08 -10.52 -20.29
CA SER A 3 10.82 -10.53 -19.56
C SER A 3 11.01 -10.15 -18.09
N ILE A 4 9.93 -9.71 -17.44
CA ILE A 4 9.95 -9.40 -16.00
C ILE A 4 10.35 -10.64 -15.20
N ASN A 5 9.89 -11.84 -15.57
CA ASN A 5 10.31 -13.09 -14.92
C ASN A 5 11.84 -13.23 -14.89
N VAL A 6 12.51 -13.03 -16.04
CA VAL A 6 13.97 -13.12 -16.13
C VAL A 6 14.64 -12.01 -15.32
N ILE A 7 14.13 -10.77 -15.40
CA ILE A 7 14.64 -9.63 -14.63
C ILE A 7 14.59 -9.89 -13.11
N LEU A 8 13.46 -10.40 -12.61
CA LEU A 8 13.27 -10.69 -11.19
C LEU A 8 14.14 -11.88 -10.74
N GLU A 9 14.31 -12.89 -11.59
CA GLU A 9 15.18 -14.03 -11.33
C GLU A 9 16.66 -13.60 -11.26
N GLU A 10 17.13 -12.79 -12.21
CA GLU A 10 18.48 -12.21 -12.19
C GLU A 10 18.73 -11.41 -10.90
N PHE A 11 17.79 -10.54 -10.54
CA PHE A 11 17.87 -9.78 -9.29
C PHE A 11 18.01 -10.70 -8.07
N LEU A 12 17.14 -11.71 -7.95
CA LEU A 12 17.19 -12.66 -6.82
C LEU A 12 18.48 -13.47 -6.82
N ASN A 13 18.95 -13.95 -7.97
CA ASN A 13 20.19 -14.71 -8.06
C ASN A 13 21.39 -13.91 -7.55
N GLU A 14 21.52 -12.65 -7.95
CA GLU A 14 22.59 -11.77 -7.44
C GLU A 14 22.45 -11.49 -5.93
N GLN A 15 21.21 -11.28 -5.46
CA GLN A 15 20.99 -11.06 -4.02
C GLN A 15 21.30 -12.33 -3.21
N GLY A 16 21.00 -13.51 -3.72
CA GLY A 16 21.26 -14.81 -3.07
C GLY A 16 22.73 -15.12 -2.88
N GLN A 17 23.60 -14.65 -3.79
CA GLN A 17 25.06 -14.79 -3.66
C GLN A 17 25.65 -13.93 -2.53
N ARG A 18 24.97 -12.85 -2.15
CA ARG A 18 25.49 -11.83 -1.21
C ARG A 18 24.80 -11.83 0.15
N LEU A 19 23.51 -12.14 0.21
CA LEU A 19 22.70 -12.01 1.42
C LEU A 19 22.75 -13.27 2.27
N LYS A 20 22.57 -13.10 3.58
CA LYS A 20 22.33 -14.23 4.50
C LYS A 20 20.98 -14.88 4.18
N LEU A 21 20.88 -16.19 4.34
CA LEU A 21 19.68 -16.98 4.03
C LEU A 21 18.37 -16.38 4.56
N LYS A 22 18.33 -15.94 5.82
CA LYS A 22 17.13 -15.33 6.41
C LYS A 22 16.70 -14.06 5.65
N THR A 23 17.65 -13.20 5.32
CA THR A 23 17.37 -11.96 4.58
C THR A 23 17.03 -12.26 3.13
N PHE A 24 17.67 -13.25 2.51
CA PHE A 24 17.33 -13.67 1.15
C PHE A 24 15.89 -14.18 1.06
N ARG A 25 15.44 -14.99 2.03
CA ARG A 25 14.02 -15.44 2.09
C ARG A 25 13.02 -14.29 2.19
N ASP A 26 13.37 -13.20 2.87
CA ASP A 26 12.53 -11.99 2.86
C ASP A 26 12.42 -11.40 1.44
N TYR A 27 13.50 -11.42 0.65
CA TYR A 27 13.49 -10.94 -0.74
C TYR A 27 12.63 -11.84 -1.63
N GLU A 28 12.80 -13.17 -1.51
CA GLU A 28 11.99 -14.15 -2.26
C GLU A 28 10.49 -13.95 -1.98
N SER A 29 10.12 -13.77 -0.72
CA SER A 29 8.72 -13.59 -0.32
C SER A 29 8.12 -12.31 -0.90
N VAL A 30 8.85 -11.19 -0.84
CA VAL A 30 8.38 -9.91 -1.40
C VAL A 30 8.31 -9.97 -2.92
N VAL A 31 9.34 -10.50 -3.60
CA VAL A 31 9.37 -10.59 -5.06
C VAL A 31 8.29 -11.52 -5.59
N SER A 32 8.03 -12.63 -4.89
CA SER A 32 6.91 -13.53 -5.22
C SER A 32 5.56 -12.83 -5.13
N LEU A 33 5.31 -12.08 -4.05
CA LEU A 33 4.09 -11.28 -3.91
C LEU A 33 3.98 -10.18 -4.98
N PHE A 34 5.10 -9.52 -5.30
CA PHE A 34 5.14 -8.53 -6.36
C PHE A 34 4.81 -9.14 -7.72
N LYS A 35 5.30 -10.35 -8.02
CA LYS A 35 4.95 -11.09 -9.24
C LYS A 35 3.44 -11.39 -9.32
N ILE A 36 2.83 -11.82 -8.21
CA ILE A 36 1.36 -12.02 -8.14
C ILE A 36 0.64 -10.70 -8.46
N TYR A 37 1.01 -9.61 -7.78
CA TYR A 37 0.44 -8.29 -8.04
C TYR A 37 0.55 -7.88 -9.52
N LEU A 38 1.71 -8.08 -10.14
CA LEU A 38 1.92 -7.72 -11.54
C LEU A 38 0.98 -8.47 -12.48
N ASN A 39 0.83 -9.78 -12.26
CA ASN A 39 -0.05 -10.61 -13.09
C ASN A 39 -1.53 -10.25 -12.88
N ASP A 40 -1.94 -9.95 -11.65
CA ASP A 40 -3.34 -9.72 -11.33
C ASP A 40 -3.80 -8.27 -11.58
N TYR A 41 -2.91 -7.27 -11.48
CA TYR A 41 -3.31 -5.85 -11.41
C TYR A 41 -2.51 -4.90 -12.31
N ALA A 42 -1.29 -5.24 -12.74
CA ALA A 42 -0.47 -4.28 -13.49
C ALA A 42 -1.00 -4.00 -14.91
N HIS A 43 -1.94 -4.80 -15.41
CA HIS A 43 -2.66 -4.53 -16.66
C HIS A 43 -3.39 -3.18 -16.64
N ASN A 44 -3.78 -2.67 -15.45
CA ASN A 44 -4.40 -1.35 -15.30
C ASN A 44 -3.49 -0.17 -15.70
N TYR A 45 -2.19 -0.42 -15.87
CA TYR A 45 -1.20 0.59 -16.27
C TYR A 45 -0.76 0.44 -17.74
N LEU A 46 -1.36 -0.49 -18.48
CA LEU A 46 -1.03 -0.69 -19.90
C LEU A 46 -1.72 0.35 -20.77
N GLY A 47 -1.05 0.74 -21.85
CA GLY A 47 -1.72 1.40 -22.97
C GLY A 47 -2.50 0.40 -23.81
N GLU A 48 -3.43 0.89 -24.62
CA GLU A 48 -4.36 0.10 -25.45
C GLU A 48 -3.70 -1.07 -26.19
N ALA A 49 -2.60 -0.81 -26.91
CA ALA A 49 -1.90 -1.86 -27.68
C ALA A 49 -1.26 -2.96 -26.81
N ASP A 50 -0.68 -2.59 -25.66
CA ASP A 50 -0.11 -3.56 -24.73
C ASP A 50 -1.24 -4.35 -24.03
N LEU A 51 -2.36 -3.70 -23.70
CA LEU A 51 -3.53 -4.34 -23.11
C LEU A 51 -4.14 -5.40 -24.05
N GLU A 52 -4.38 -5.07 -25.32
CA GLU A 52 -4.87 -6.02 -26.33
C GLU A 52 -3.93 -7.22 -26.51
N CYS A 53 -2.63 -7.03 -26.33
CA CYS A 53 -1.65 -8.12 -26.40
C CYS A 53 -1.78 -9.06 -25.19
N TRP A 54 -1.99 -8.50 -24.00
CA TRP A 54 -2.13 -9.27 -22.76
C TRP A 54 -3.46 -10.02 -22.68
N GLU A 55 -4.57 -9.40 -23.10
CA GLU A 55 -5.90 -10.02 -23.09
C GLU A 55 -5.98 -11.31 -23.91
N LYS A 56 -5.15 -11.46 -24.94
CA LYS A 56 -5.06 -12.69 -25.75
C LYS A 56 -4.40 -13.85 -25.02
N GLU A 57 -3.58 -13.57 -24.01
CA GLU A 57 -2.77 -14.56 -23.31
C GLU A 57 -3.35 -14.92 -21.94
N ILE A 58 -4.06 -13.99 -21.30
CA ILE A 58 -4.49 -14.14 -19.90
C ILE A 58 -5.49 -15.29 -19.68
N GLU A 59 -6.33 -15.60 -20.67
CA GLU A 59 -7.29 -16.71 -20.56
C GLU A 59 -6.60 -18.08 -20.45
N GLU A 60 -5.42 -18.23 -21.07
CA GLU A 60 -4.66 -19.47 -21.07
C GLU A 60 -3.57 -19.49 -19.99
N ASP A 61 -3.02 -18.33 -19.65
CA ASP A 61 -1.89 -18.17 -18.74
C ASP A 61 -2.10 -16.97 -17.81
N MET A 62 -2.54 -17.26 -16.59
CA MET A 62 -2.71 -16.27 -15.51
C MET A 62 -1.40 -15.59 -15.11
N GLU A 63 -0.22 -16.14 -15.45
CA GLU A 63 1.09 -15.52 -15.20
C GLU A 63 1.67 -14.81 -16.44
N SER A 64 0.84 -14.61 -17.47
CA SER A 64 1.26 -14.07 -18.76
C SER A 64 1.90 -12.69 -18.67
N PHE A 65 1.42 -11.78 -17.80
CA PHE A 65 1.93 -10.41 -17.73
C PHE A 65 3.45 -10.38 -17.51
N THR A 66 3.93 -11.09 -16.49
CA THR A 66 5.36 -11.12 -16.15
C THR A 66 6.20 -11.95 -17.12
N ARG A 67 5.57 -12.79 -17.94
CA ARG A 67 6.22 -13.55 -19.02
C ARG A 67 6.38 -12.72 -20.29
N ILE A 68 5.37 -11.94 -20.68
CA ILE A 68 5.34 -11.25 -21.98
C ILE A 68 5.94 -9.84 -21.92
N PHE A 69 5.80 -9.15 -20.79
CA PHE A 69 6.31 -7.79 -20.62
C PHE A 69 7.70 -7.75 -20.00
N GLY A 70 8.38 -6.62 -20.19
CA GLY A 70 9.73 -6.35 -19.69
C GLY A 70 9.79 -5.10 -18.83
N ALA A 71 11.00 -4.56 -18.65
CA ALA A 71 11.25 -3.42 -17.76
C ALA A 71 10.44 -2.15 -18.07
N LYS A 72 9.97 -1.98 -19.32
CA LYS A 72 9.12 -0.84 -19.72
C LYS A 72 7.83 -0.75 -18.90
N GLN A 73 7.27 -1.89 -18.49
CA GLN A 73 6.04 -1.96 -17.71
C GLN A 73 6.29 -1.82 -16.18
N LEU A 74 7.54 -1.69 -15.74
CA LEU A 74 7.91 -1.47 -14.34
C LEU A 74 7.99 0.04 -14.03
N SER A 75 6.88 0.75 -14.19
CA SER A 75 6.77 2.20 -14.02
C SER A 75 6.57 2.64 -12.56
N SER A 76 6.72 3.95 -12.27
CA SER A 76 6.43 4.56 -10.95
C SER A 76 5.06 4.17 -10.42
N GLY A 77 4.02 4.32 -11.24
CA GLY A 77 2.65 3.93 -10.88
C GLY A 77 2.52 2.48 -10.41
N VAL A 78 3.22 1.53 -11.04
CA VAL A 78 3.16 0.10 -10.69
C VAL A 78 3.78 -0.17 -9.31
N PHE A 79 4.89 0.47 -8.96
CA PHE A 79 5.48 0.28 -7.63
C PHE A 79 4.70 1.00 -6.53
N CYS A 80 4.18 2.21 -6.81
CA CYS A 80 3.34 2.93 -5.87
C CYS A 80 2.07 2.14 -5.56
N GLU A 81 1.36 1.68 -6.58
CA GLU A 81 0.13 0.87 -6.41
C GLU A 81 0.39 -0.42 -5.64
N PHE A 82 1.50 -1.10 -5.91
CA PHE A 82 1.87 -2.29 -5.15
C PHE A 82 1.97 -1.99 -3.64
N LEU A 83 2.65 -0.92 -3.28
CA LEU A 83 3.03 -0.61 -1.89
C LEU A 83 1.94 0.17 -1.13
N ASP A 84 1.34 1.18 -1.75
CA ASP A 84 0.37 2.08 -1.11
C ASP A 84 -1.08 1.56 -1.20
N TYR A 85 -1.37 0.61 -2.08
CA TYR A 85 -2.72 0.09 -2.26
C TYR A 85 -2.82 -1.43 -2.16
N PHE A 86 -2.12 -2.19 -3.01
CA PHE A 86 -2.28 -3.64 -3.08
C PHE A 86 -1.89 -4.33 -1.77
N ILE A 87 -0.71 -4.03 -1.22
CA ILE A 87 -0.28 -4.64 0.04
C ILE A 87 -1.26 -4.29 1.17
N ILE A 88 -1.58 -3.00 1.34
CA ILE A 88 -2.47 -2.53 2.41
C ILE A 88 -3.89 -3.12 2.28
N ARG A 89 -4.43 -3.19 1.06
CA ARG A 89 -5.83 -3.57 0.83
C ARG A 89 -6.05 -5.06 0.65
N LYS A 90 -5.11 -5.76 0.03
CA LYS A 90 -5.30 -7.16 -0.44
C LYS A 90 -4.50 -8.17 0.36
N VAL A 91 -3.53 -7.72 1.14
CA VAL A 91 -2.63 -8.60 1.88
C VAL A 91 -2.81 -8.32 3.36
N MET A 92 -3.22 -9.33 4.13
CA MET A 92 -3.21 -9.25 5.60
C MET A 92 -1.77 -9.33 6.11
N SER A 93 -0.98 -8.29 5.83
CA SER A 93 0.44 -8.23 6.17
C SER A 93 0.70 -7.19 7.24
N GLY A 94 1.27 -7.60 8.37
CA GLY A 94 1.63 -6.63 9.42
C GLY A 94 2.83 -5.75 9.09
N GLU A 95 3.06 -4.75 9.95
CA GLU A 95 4.13 -3.74 9.90
C GLU A 95 5.49 -4.29 9.42
N ASP A 96 5.91 -5.42 9.99
CA ASP A 96 7.20 -6.06 9.69
C ASP A 96 7.36 -6.48 8.23
N PHE A 97 6.27 -6.93 7.59
CA PHE A 97 6.31 -7.34 6.19
C PHE A 97 6.37 -6.12 5.28
N ILE A 98 5.56 -5.09 5.54
CA ILE A 98 5.56 -3.84 4.75
C ILE A 98 6.94 -3.20 4.78
N LYS A 99 7.60 -3.17 5.94
CA LYS A 99 8.98 -2.69 6.07
C LYS A 99 9.96 -3.45 5.19
N LYS A 100 9.80 -4.77 5.07
CA LYS A 100 10.60 -5.59 4.16
C LYS A 100 10.25 -5.29 2.71
N ALA A 101 8.97 -5.15 2.38
CA ALA A 101 8.50 -4.86 1.02
C ALA A 101 9.10 -3.55 0.50
N VAL A 102 8.97 -2.45 1.25
CA VAL A 102 9.55 -1.15 0.90
C VAL A 102 11.06 -1.27 0.70
N ARG A 103 11.76 -1.97 1.60
CA ARG A 103 13.22 -2.17 1.48
C ARG A 103 13.60 -2.94 0.21
N VAL A 104 12.92 -4.06 -0.07
CA VAL A 104 13.23 -4.92 -1.20
C VAL A 104 12.89 -4.22 -2.51
N MET A 105 11.73 -3.57 -2.61
CA MET A 105 11.33 -2.80 -3.79
C MET A 105 12.29 -1.64 -4.07
N LYS A 106 12.72 -0.90 -3.04
CA LYS A 106 13.76 0.13 -3.17
C LYS A 106 15.09 -0.43 -3.71
N LYS A 107 15.45 -1.65 -3.31
CA LYS A 107 16.67 -2.32 -3.80
C LYS A 107 16.51 -2.85 -5.22
N LEU A 108 15.34 -3.37 -5.57
CA LEU A 108 15.00 -3.78 -6.92
C LEU A 108 15.09 -2.59 -7.88
N VAL A 109 14.44 -1.47 -7.56
CA VAL A 109 14.49 -0.26 -8.40
C VAL A 109 15.91 0.25 -8.60
N LYS A 110 16.72 0.29 -7.54
CA LYS A 110 18.14 0.65 -7.68
C LYS A 110 18.88 -0.34 -8.60
N TRP A 111 18.63 -1.64 -8.45
CA TRP A 111 19.27 -2.67 -9.26
C TRP A 111 18.85 -2.59 -10.73
N LEU A 112 17.59 -2.31 -11.01
CA LEU A 112 17.09 -2.07 -12.37
C LEU A 112 17.81 -0.90 -13.03
N TYR A 113 18.04 0.19 -12.29
CA TYR A 113 18.79 1.34 -12.80
C TYR A 113 20.27 1.01 -13.03
N ASP A 114 20.94 0.38 -12.05
CA ASP A 114 22.35 0.03 -12.14
C ASP A 114 22.63 -0.93 -13.32
N ASN A 115 21.67 -1.81 -13.66
CA ASN A 115 21.72 -2.73 -14.80
C ASN A 115 21.06 -2.19 -16.08
N GLN A 116 20.76 -0.88 -16.14
CA GLN A 116 20.24 -0.19 -17.32
C GLN A 116 18.86 -0.68 -17.83
N TYR A 117 18.09 -1.38 -16.99
CA TYR A 117 16.71 -1.77 -17.29
C TYR A 117 15.74 -0.58 -17.26
N ILE A 118 16.02 0.44 -16.45
CA ILE A 118 15.24 1.69 -16.39
C ILE A 118 16.13 2.91 -16.55
N HIS A 119 15.58 4.00 -17.10
CA HIS A 119 16.30 5.25 -17.31
C HIS A 119 16.33 6.13 -16.04
N GLN A 120 17.25 7.10 -16.02
CA GLN A 120 17.45 8.03 -14.90
C GLN A 120 16.19 8.78 -14.48
N ALA A 121 15.30 9.14 -15.42
CA ALA A 121 14.05 9.83 -15.11
C ALA A 121 13.13 8.98 -14.21
N VAL A 122 12.87 7.72 -14.62
CA VAL A 122 12.08 6.76 -13.83
C VAL A 122 12.75 6.48 -12.49
N TYR A 123 14.08 6.32 -12.46
CA TYR A 123 14.81 6.11 -11.21
C TYR A 123 14.70 7.30 -10.24
N ALA A 124 14.71 8.54 -10.76
CA ALA A 124 14.58 9.75 -9.95
C ALA A 124 13.19 9.85 -9.31
N GLU A 125 12.12 9.64 -10.08
CA GLU A 125 10.74 9.60 -9.58
C GLU A 125 10.57 8.57 -8.47
N MET A 126 11.07 7.34 -8.71
CA MET A 126 11.00 6.28 -7.70
C MET A 126 11.79 6.61 -6.44
N LYS A 127 12.95 7.27 -6.58
CA LYS A 127 13.79 7.61 -5.43
C LYS A 127 13.09 8.62 -4.53
N GLU A 128 12.38 9.58 -5.10
CA GLU A 128 11.53 10.53 -4.38
C GLU A 128 10.41 9.78 -3.63
N TYR A 129 9.67 8.93 -4.33
CA TYR A 129 8.66 8.06 -3.73
C TYR A 129 9.18 7.25 -2.52
N PHE A 130 10.31 6.56 -2.68
CA PHE A 130 10.93 5.75 -1.62
C PHE A 130 11.57 6.57 -0.48
N SER A 131 11.59 7.90 -0.58
CA SER A 131 11.94 8.77 0.54
C SER A 131 10.75 8.92 1.50
N GLU A 132 9.54 8.91 0.97
CA GLU A 132 8.29 9.07 1.73
C GLU A 132 7.72 7.72 2.18
N ALA A 133 7.76 6.68 1.33
CA ALA A 133 7.22 5.34 1.59
C ALA A 133 7.80 4.63 2.84
N SER A 134 8.78 5.24 3.50
CA SER A 134 9.27 4.82 4.81
C SER A 134 8.23 4.93 5.93
N ASN A 135 7.16 5.70 5.75
CA ASN A 135 6.04 5.82 6.69
C ASN A 135 4.98 4.71 6.52
N LEU A 136 4.99 3.92 5.45
CA LEU A 136 4.00 2.84 5.22
C LEU A 136 3.89 1.82 6.37
N PRO A 137 4.96 1.37 7.03
CA PRO A 137 4.83 0.52 8.22
C PRO A 137 4.08 1.24 9.36
N THR A 138 4.24 2.55 9.50
CA THR A 138 3.49 3.37 10.46
C THR A 138 2.01 3.44 10.10
N VAL A 139 1.68 3.57 8.81
CA VAL A 139 0.30 3.56 8.31
C VAL A 139 -0.43 2.27 8.74
N GLU A 140 0.20 1.12 8.53
CA GLU A 140 -0.35 -0.19 8.94
C GLU A 140 -0.50 -0.30 10.46
N LYS A 141 0.51 0.19 11.21
CA LYS A 141 0.43 0.23 12.67
C LYS A 141 -0.73 1.09 13.16
N VAL A 142 -1.01 2.23 12.51
CA VAL A 142 -2.17 3.05 12.84
C VAL A 142 -3.47 2.31 12.55
N SER A 143 -3.55 1.58 11.42
CA SER A 143 -4.68 0.71 11.09
C SER A 143 -4.99 -0.29 12.21
N ASP A 144 -3.97 -1.03 12.67
CA ASP A 144 -4.08 -1.97 13.79
C ASP A 144 -4.56 -1.27 15.08
N LEU A 145 -4.03 -0.09 15.37
CA LEU A 145 -4.40 0.65 16.56
C LEU A 145 -5.84 1.15 16.53
N ILE A 146 -6.32 1.63 15.37
CA ILE A 146 -7.72 2.04 15.19
C ILE A 146 -8.64 0.82 15.33
N TYR A 147 -8.26 -0.33 14.75
CA TYR A 147 -9.00 -1.58 14.94
C TYR A 147 -9.15 -1.95 16.42
N GLU A 148 -8.09 -1.81 17.23
CA GLU A 148 -8.21 -2.03 18.68
C GLU A 148 -9.14 -1.01 19.38
N GLU A 149 -9.29 0.21 18.85
CA GLU A 149 -10.27 1.18 19.38
C GLU A 149 -11.71 0.79 19.07
N THR A 150 -11.98 0.18 17.90
CA THR A 150 -13.35 -0.27 17.55
C THR A 150 -13.92 -1.25 18.59
N LYS A 151 -13.06 -2.08 19.19
CA LYS A 151 -13.45 -3.06 20.22
C LYS A 151 -13.94 -2.42 21.51
N LYS A 152 -13.65 -1.14 21.75
CA LYS A 152 -14.06 -0.40 22.95
C LYS A 152 -15.36 0.37 22.76
N SER A 153 -15.85 0.43 21.52
CA SER A 153 -17.04 1.20 21.19
C SER A 153 -18.29 0.58 21.81
N PRO A 154 -19.22 1.42 22.30
CA PRO A 154 -20.43 0.94 22.96
C PRO A 154 -21.30 0.12 22.00
N ARG A 155 -21.84 -1.00 22.48
CA ARG A 155 -22.80 -1.81 21.73
C ARG A 155 -24.21 -1.25 21.91
N VAL A 156 -24.48 -0.15 21.21
CA VAL A 156 -25.74 0.62 21.28
C VAL A 156 -26.21 0.97 19.88
N MET A 157 -27.45 1.44 19.76
CA MET A 157 -27.90 2.16 18.56
C MET A 157 -27.27 3.55 18.57
N TYR A 158 -26.57 3.92 17.51
CA TYR A 158 -25.98 5.25 17.37
C TYR A 158 -27.02 6.25 16.87
N GLU A 159 -26.87 7.50 17.30
CA GLU A 159 -27.72 8.63 16.89
C GLU A 159 -27.46 9.05 15.44
N GLU A 160 -26.22 8.86 15.01
CA GLU A 160 -25.70 9.19 13.69
C GLU A 160 -24.60 8.18 13.36
N GLU A 161 -24.59 7.68 12.14
CA GLU A 161 -23.57 6.76 11.62
C GLU A 161 -23.13 7.25 10.25
N GLU A 162 -21.83 7.18 10.00
CA GLU A 162 -21.23 7.48 8.70
C GLU A 162 -20.28 6.34 8.35
N GLU A 163 -20.52 5.70 7.20
CA GLU A 163 -19.67 4.65 6.63
C GLU A 163 -18.99 5.20 5.39
N GLY A 164 -17.69 4.90 5.23
CA GLY A 164 -17.00 5.19 3.98
C GLY A 164 -15.50 5.42 4.16
N TYR A 165 -14.98 6.32 3.34
CA TYR A 165 -13.61 6.79 3.38
C TYR A 165 -13.56 8.20 3.95
N PHE A 166 -12.58 8.45 4.79
CA PHE A 166 -12.38 9.71 5.47
C PHE A 166 -10.95 10.18 5.32
N TYR A 167 -10.76 11.49 5.13
CA TYR A 167 -9.48 12.13 5.41
C TYR A 167 -9.36 12.40 6.91
N ILE A 168 -8.15 12.28 7.45
CA ILE A 168 -7.78 12.86 8.74
C ILE A 168 -7.64 14.36 8.51
N ASP A 169 -8.67 15.10 8.92
CA ASP A 169 -8.81 16.54 8.71
C ASP A 169 -7.94 17.34 9.69
N HIS A 170 -8.02 16.99 10.97
CA HIS A 170 -7.28 17.67 12.03
C HIS A 170 -6.85 16.71 13.14
N ILE A 171 -5.72 17.00 13.78
CA ILE A 171 -5.15 16.19 14.86
C ILE A 171 -4.85 17.07 16.09
N GLU A 172 -5.41 16.70 17.24
CA GLU A 172 -4.94 17.14 18.56
C GLU A 172 -4.45 15.93 19.36
N SER A 173 -3.63 16.14 20.40
CA SER A 173 -3.19 15.05 21.27
C SER A 173 -4.38 14.26 21.86
N GLY A 174 -4.57 13.02 21.39
CA GLY A 174 -5.65 12.13 21.81
C GLY A 174 -7.02 12.40 21.16
N LYS A 175 -7.08 13.22 20.10
CA LYS A 175 -8.31 13.48 19.36
C LYS A 175 -8.07 13.56 17.85
N LEU A 176 -8.99 12.97 17.08
CA LEU A 176 -8.99 13.05 15.63
C LEU A 176 -10.30 13.69 15.12
N TRP A 177 -10.18 14.42 14.02
CA TRP A 177 -11.30 14.87 13.21
C TRP A 177 -11.19 14.25 11.83
N LEU A 178 -12.33 13.83 11.30
CA LEU A 178 -12.43 13.10 10.05
C LEU A 178 -13.35 13.84 9.09
N GLN A 179 -12.93 13.98 7.83
CA GLN A 179 -13.76 14.53 6.77
C GLN A 179 -14.15 13.40 5.80
N PRO A 180 -15.45 13.08 5.61
CA PRO A 180 -15.86 12.08 4.63
C PRO A 180 -15.48 12.51 3.21
N LEU A 181 -14.92 11.60 2.42
CA LEU A 181 -14.46 11.88 1.04
C LEU A 181 -15.57 12.45 0.14
N PHE A 182 -16.81 12.02 0.35
CA PHE A 182 -17.98 12.42 -0.43
C PHE A 182 -18.97 13.29 0.37
N GLY A 183 -18.54 13.81 1.53
CA GLY A 183 -19.39 14.54 2.48
C GLY A 183 -19.34 16.07 2.40
N GLY A 184 -18.62 16.63 1.42
CA GLY A 184 -18.38 18.07 1.32
C GLY A 184 -17.54 18.59 2.50
N ASP A 185 -17.97 19.71 3.10
CA ASP A 185 -17.26 20.36 4.21
C ASP A 185 -17.64 19.81 5.60
N LYS A 186 -18.32 18.65 5.66
CA LYS A 186 -18.69 18.01 6.93
C LYS A 186 -17.44 17.49 7.64
N VAL A 187 -17.23 17.92 8.88
CA VAL A 187 -16.17 17.39 9.75
C VAL A 187 -16.80 16.62 10.91
N ILE A 188 -16.36 15.37 11.08
CA ILE A 188 -16.76 14.45 12.14
C ILE A 188 -15.70 14.48 13.23
N GLY A 189 -16.10 14.84 14.45
CA GLY A 189 -15.21 14.77 15.60
C GLY A 189 -15.58 15.73 16.72
N PRO A 190 -14.75 15.79 17.78
CA PRO A 190 -13.56 14.96 17.97
C PRO A 190 -13.90 13.49 18.28
N LEU A 191 -13.14 12.56 17.68
CA LEU A 191 -13.05 11.16 18.14
C LEU A 191 -11.96 11.07 19.21
N SER A 192 -12.31 10.61 20.40
CA SER A 192 -11.32 10.40 21.47
C SER A 192 -10.56 9.10 21.22
N VAL A 193 -9.25 9.19 21.04
CA VAL A 193 -8.37 8.06 20.76
C VAL A 193 -7.14 8.10 21.67
N PRO A 194 -6.42 6.98 21.88
CA PRO A 194 -5.15 7.01 22.57
C PRO A 194 -4.15 7.93 21.86
N LYS A 195 -3.37 8.68 22.66
CA LYS A 195 -2.33 9.59 22.15
C LYS A 195 -1.36 8.92 21.16
N LYS A 196 -1.07 7.62 21.35
CA LYS A 196 -0.22 6.85 20.42
C LYS A 196 -0.75 6.81 18.99
N ILE A 197 -2.06 6.97 18.76
CA ILE A 197 -2.64 7.04 17.41
C ILE A 197 -2.33 8.43 16.84
N THR A 198 -2.67 9.49 17.57
CA THR A 198 -2.45 10.88 17.13
C THR A 198 -0.97 11.25 16.97
N ASP A 199 -0.07 10.58 17.69
CA ASP A 199 1.39 10.76 17.55
C ASP A 199 1.95 10.14 16.25
N LEU A 200 1.20 9.23 15.62
CA LEU A 200 1.62 8.47 14.44
C LEU A 200 0.88 8.88 13.16
N CYS A 201 -0.32 9.43 13.27
CA CYS A 201 -1.08 9.93 12.13
C CYS A 201 -0.51 11.25 11.59
N GLU A 202 -0.77 11.51 10.31
CA GLU A 202 -0.58 12.82 9.68
C GLU A 202 -1.91 13.31 9.10
N GLU A 203 -2.10 14.63 9.06
CA GLU A 203 -3.25 15.24 8.37
C GLU A 203 -3.20 14.92 6.88
N GLY A 204 -4.35 14.68 6.26
CA GLY A 204 -4.49 14.26 4.86
C GLY A 204 -4.43 12.76 4.61
N TRP A 205 -3.97 11.95 5.58
CA TRP A 205 -4.09 10.49 5.47
C TRP A 205 -5.55 10.08 5.37
N GLN A 206 -5.80 8.97 4.69
CA GLN A 206 -7.14 8.43 4.50
C GLN A 206 -7.35 7.21 5.38
N LEU A 207 -8.59 6.98 5.82
CA LEU A 207 -8.99 5.73 6.45
C LEU A 207 -10.36 5.30 5.94
N SER A 208 -10.56 4.00 5.85
CA SER A 208 -11.88 3.41 5.61
C SER A 208 -12.46 2.88 6.92
N GLY A 209 -13.78 2.98 7.11
CA GLY A 209 -14.44 2.41 8.28
C GLY A 209 -15.85 2.96 8.50
N VAL A 210 -16.33 2.78 9.73
CA VAL A 210 -17.62 3.27 10.19
C VAL A 210 -17.40 4.05 11.47
N VAL A 211 -17.95 5.27 11.55
CA VAL A 211 -17.97 6.09 12.76
C VAL A 211 -19.39 6.38 13.17
N GLY A 212 -19.64 6.50 14.47
CA GLY A 212 -20.97 6.88 14.93
C GLY A 212 -20.97 7.66 16.23
N ARG A 213 -22.07 8.39 16.41
CA ARG A 213 -22.28 9.28 17.54
C ARG A 213 -23.24 8.66 18.56
N SER A 214 -22.83 8.62 19.82
CA SER A 214 -23.68 8.18 20.93
C SER A 214 -23.42 9.04 22.16
N GLN A 215 -24.50 9.55 22.77
CA GLN A 215 -24.45 10.44 23.94
C GLN A 215 -23.55 11.66 23.67
N GLY A 216 -23.64 12.21 22.46
CA GLY A 216 -22.84 13.37 22.02
C GLY A 216 -21.35 13.10 21.80
N LYS A 217 -20.89 11.84 21.79
CA LYS A 217 -19.48 11.47 21.53
C LYS A 217 -19.36 10.62 20.28
N TRP A 218 -18.28 10.82 19.53
CA TRP A 218 -17.96 10.04 18.33
C TRP A 218 -17.03 8.87 18.65
N TYR A 219 -17.30 7.73 18.01
CA TYR A 219 -16.56 6.48 18.16
C TYR A 219 -16.26 5.86 16.80
N PHE A 220 -15.14 5.15 16.69
CA PHE A 220 -14.92 4.19 15.61
C PHE A 220 -15.75 2.94 15.87
N ILE A 221 -16.73 2.63 15.03
CA ILE A 221 -17.57 1.43 15.16
C ILE A 221 -16.89 0.25 14.46
N GLU A 222 -16.40 0.49 13.26
CA GLU A 222 -15.67 -0.47 12.44
C GLU A 222 -14.47 0.22 11.80
N SER A 223 -13.42 -0.55 11.51
CA SER A 223 -12.22 -0.05 10.85
C SER A 223 -11.88 -0.94 9.66
N GLY A 224 -11.67 -0.32 8.51
CA GLY A 224 -10.88 -0.88 7.42
C GLY A 224 -9.43 -0.42 7.53
N ASN A 225 -8.81 -0.15 6.39
CA ASN A 225 -7.39 0.24 6.32
C ASN A 225 -7.17 1.74 6.41
N VAL A 226 -5.92 2.12 6.65
CA VAL A 226 -5.39 3.48 6.57
C VAL A 226 -4.48 3.59 5.34
N TYR A 227 -4.50 4.73 4.68
CA TYR A 227 -3.72 5.06 3.48
C TYR A 227 -3.09 6.46 3.66
N ARG A 228 -2.00 6.74 2.94
CA ARG A 228 -1.30 8.03 2.98
C ARG A 228 -1.51 8.82 1.70
#